data_AF-A0A1P8X361-F1
#
_entry.id   AF-A0A1P8X361-F1
#
_cell.length_a   1.000
_cell.length_b   1.000
_cell.length_c   1.000
_cell.angle_alpha   90.00
_cell.angle_beta   90.00
_cell.angle_gamma   90.00
#
_symmetry.space_group_name_H-M   'P 1'
#
loop_
_entity.id
_entity.type
_entity.pdbx_description
1 polymer ?
#
loop_
_entity_poly.entity_id
_entity_poly.type
_entity_poly.pdbx_seq_one_letter_code
_entity_poly.pdbx_strand_id
1 'polypeptide(L)'
;MTNAQYAAVRGQGTGPALHLIRNPLSVVLSAYHSHRTSHSIDGWPLLAAQRARLLAADRETGMLLTAQFCNSEEFYPETPGPLHAMRHWDYDDPAIDTLRIEEGLDRLTDFLRAALGPAGDALVWPDQADFAFEKLAGRRAGETDDASHYRTGDADAWKSELPREVIGYVVGECGGVLERFYPESLDWAGRV
;
A
#
# COMPACT_ATOMS: atom_id res chain seq x y z
N MET A 1 5.44 2.93 5.66
CA MET A 1 5.11 2.67 4.24
C MET A 1 4.81 4.02 3.59
N THR A 2 5.59 4.43 2.61
CA THR A 2 5.36 5.62 1.78
C THR A 2 5.12 5.14 0.35
N ASN A 3 4.37 5.90 -0.44
CA ASN A 3 4.33 5.69 -1.88
C ASN A 3 5.33 6.63 -2.56
N ALA A 4 5.77 6.29 -3.77
CA ALA A 4 6.57 7.19 -4.58
C ALA A 4 5.80 8.48 -4.87
N GLN A 5 6.53 9.58 -5.05
CA GLN A 5 5.95 10.84 -5.49
C GLN A 5 6.11 10.98 -7.00
N TYR A 6 5.01 11.16 -7.73
CA TYR A 6 5.05 11.29 -9.19
C TYR A 6 6.01 12.40 -9.64
N ALA A 7 5.97 13.56 -8.96
CA ALA A 7 6.85 14.69 -9.27
C ALA A 7 8.35 14.38 -9.12
N ALA A 8 8.72 13.43 -8.26
CA ALA A 8 10.10 13.01 -8.05
C ALA A 8 10.58 12.01 -9.12
N VAL A 9 9.66 11.25 -9.72
CA VAL A 9 9.97 10.17 -10.68
C VAL A 9 9.77 10.60 -12.12
N ARG A 10 8.82 11.51 -12.41
CA ARG A 10 8.52 11.93 -13.78
C ARG A 10 9.76 12.50 -14.48
N GLY A 11 10.03 12.04 -15.69
CA GLY A 11 11.21 12.43 -16.47
C GLY A 11 12.55 11.97 -15.89
N GLN A 12 12.56 11.12 -14.86
CA GLN A 12 13.79 10.47 -14.39
C GLN A 12 14.08 9.24 -15.24
N GLY A 13 15.32 9.16 -15.73
CA GLY A 13 15.80 8.02 -16.51
C GLY A 13 15.23 7.95 -17.93
N THR A 14 15.77 7.01 -18.71
CA THR A 14 15.36 6.73 -20.10
C THR A 14 14.80 5.32 -20.27
N GLY A 15 14.65 4.58 -19.16
CA GLY A 15 14.21 3.20 -19.15
C GLY A 15 12.75 3.05 -18.70
N PRO A 16 12.18 1.83 -18.82
CA PRO A 16 10.84 1.54 -18.35
C PRO A 16 10.71 1.82 -16.85
N ALA A 17 9.65 2.51 -16.45
CA ALA A 17 9.35 2.80 -15.05
C ALA A 17 8.10 2.02 -14.60
N LEU A 18 8.09 1.65 -13.32
CA LEU A 18 6.99 0.92 -12.71
C LEU A 18 6.51 1.62 -11.44
N HIS A 19 5.19 1.79 -11.33
CA HIS A 19 4.51 2.18 -10.12
C HIS A 19 3.75 0.99 -9.53
N LEU A 20 4.20 0.51 -8.37
CA LEU A 20 3.50 -0.54 -7.63
C LEU A 20 2.48 0.09 -6.67
N ILE A 21 1.21 -0.29 -6.81
CA ILE A 21 0.11 0.17 -5.97
C ILE A 21 -0.51 -0.98 -5.18
N ARG A 22 -1.18 -0.64 -4.09
CA ARG A 22 -1.94 -1.57 -3.25
C ARG A 22 -3.33 -0.99 -3.04
N ASN A 23 -4.32 -1.86 -2.82
CA ASN A 23 -5.68 -1.43 -2.52
C ASN A 23 -5.67 -0.38 -1.38
N PRO A 24 -6.18 0.84 -1.59
CA PRO A 24 -6.22 1.91 -0.59
C PRO A 24 -6.82 1.49 0.76
N LEU A 25 -7.83 0.62 0.75
CA LEU A 25 -8.48 0.10 1.97
C LEU A 25 -7.51 -0.82 2.75
N SER A 26 -6.82 -1.70 2.04
CA SER A 26 -5.77 -2.56 2.61
C SER A 26 -4.57 -1.75 3.12
N VAL A 27 -4.23 -0.63 2.47
CA VAL A 27 -3.19 0.30 2.94
C VAL A 27 -3.58 0.89 4.30
N VAL A 28 -4.82 1.38 4.46
CA VAL A 28 -5.29 1.94 5.74
C VAL A 28 -5.30 0.91 6.85
N LEU A 29 -5.84 -0.28 6.59
CA LEU A 29 -5.85 -1.35 7.60
C LEU A 29 -4.41 -1.72 8.01
N SER A 30 -3.51 -1.92 7.04
CA SER A 30 -2.11 -2.25 7.29
C SER A 30 -1.39 -1.13 8.06
N ALA A 31 -1.68 0.13 7.73
CA ALA A 31 -1.12 1.29 8.42
C ALA A 31 -1.62 1.38 9.87
N TYR A 32 -2.89 1.07 10.16
CA TYR A 32 -3.43 1.16 11.51
C TYR A 32 -2.67 0.25 12.48
N HIS A 33 -2.48 -1.02 12.10
CA HIS A 33 -1.72 -1.96 12.92
C HIS A 33 -0.25 -1.56 13.04
N SER A 34 0.41 -1.28 11.91
CA SER A 34 1.85 -0.95 11.92
C SER A 34 2.18 0.36 12.63
N HIS A 35 1.34 1.39 12.49
CA HIS A 35 1.53 2.67 13.19
C HIS A 35 1.30 2.51 14.69
N ARG A 36 0.39 1.63 15.10
CA ARG A 36 0.14 1.33 16.52
C ARG A 36 1.26 0.52 17.16
N THR A 37 1.87 -0.44 16.45
CA THR A 37 2.77 -1.44 17.06
C THR A 37 4.17 -1.48 16.43
N SER A 38 4.29 -1.83 15.15
CA SER A 38 5.53 -2.39 14.60
C SER A 38 6.46 -1.39 13.89
N HIS A 39 5.97 -0.28 13.34
CA HIS A 39 6.87 0.71 12.73
C HIS A 39 7.75 1.39 13.80
N SER A 40 9.03 1.63 13.51
CA SER A 40 9.84 2.46 14.40
C SER A 40 9.33 3.90 14.37
N ILE A 41 9.33 4.53 15.54
CA ILE A 41 9.06 5.96 15.72
C ILE A 41 10.35 6.79 15.82
N ASP A 42 11.51 6.13 15.79
CA ASP A 42 12.81 6.77 15.91
C ASP A 42 13.03 7.72 14.71
N GLY A 43 13.31 8.99 14.99
CA GLY A 43 13.47 10.01 13.96
C GLY A 43 12.17 10.39 13.22
N TRP A 44 11.00 9.98 13.72
CA TRP A 44 9.71 10.29 13.10
C TRP A 44 8.69 10.82 14.12
N PRO A 45 8.81 12.10 14.54
CA PRO A 45 7.97 12.69 15.59
C PRO A 45 6.47 12.71 15.23
N LEU A 46 6.13 12.88 13.94
CA LEU A 46 4.74 12.81 13.47
C LEU A 46 4.12 11.43 13.71
N LEU A 47 4.85 10.34 13.42
CA LEU A 47 4.38 8.99 13.70
C LEU A 47 4.33 8.71 15.21
N ALA A 48 5.26 9.24 16.00
CA ALA A 48 5.20 9.13 17.46
C ALA A 48 3.93 9.77 18.02
N ALA A 49 3.58 10.99 17.56
CA ALA A 49 2.35 11.67 17.92
C ALA A 49 1.10 10.92 17.44
N GLN A 50 1.12 10.38 16.21
CA GLN A 50 0.06 9.53 15.68
C GLN A 50 -0.13 8.30 16.56
N ARG A 51 0.94 7.57 16.91
CA ARG A 51 0.87 6.38 17.77
C ARG A 51 0.23 6.71 19.12
N ALA A 52 0.61 7.83 19.74
CA ALA A 52 -0.01 8.26 21.00
C ALA A 52 -1.53 8.47 20.86
N ARG A 53 -1.98 9.09 19.77
CA ARG A 53 -3.41 9.26 19.46
C ARG A 53 -4.11 7.92 19.23
N LEU A 54 -3.49 7.01 18.46
CA LEU A 54 -4.05 5.68 18.21
C LEU A 54 -4.22 4.88 19.50
N LEU A 55 -3.21 4.91 20.40
CA LEU A 55 -3.26 4.20 21.67
C LEU A 55 -4.36 4.72 22.62
N ALA A 56 -4.74 6.00 22.49
CA ALA A 56 -5.78 6.63 23.30
C ALA A 56 -7.20 6.52 22.70
N ALA A 57 -7.31 6.28 21.39
CA ALA A 57 -8.58 6.17 20.68
C ALA A 57 -9.17 4.75 20.76
N ASP A 58 -10.49 4.65 20.63
CA ASP A 58 -11.13 3.38 20.28
C ASP A 58 -10.71 2.91 18.87
N ARG A 59 -11.07 1.68 18.52
CA ARG A 59 -10.64 1.05 17.25
C ARG A 59 -11.12 1.83 16.02
N GLU A 60 -12.38 2.25 16.01
CA GLU A 60 -13.00 2.91 14.86
C GLU A 60 -12.40 4.30 14.65
N THR A 61 -12.36 5.10 15.71
CA THR A 61 -11.70 6.41 15.72
C THR A 61 -10.23 6.28 15.31
N GLY A 62 -9.51 5.28 15.83
CA GLY A 62 -8.11 5.03 15.49
C GLY A 62 -7.90 4.68 14.02
N MET A 63 -8.79 3.89 13.41
CA MET A 63 -8.72 3.57 11.99
C MET A 63 -9.03 4.79 11.11
N LEU A 64 -9.99 5.63 11.49
CA LEU A 64 -10.27 6.89 10.79
C LEU A 64 -9.10 7.87 10.87
N LEU A 65 -8.51 8.05 12.06
CA LEU A 65 -7.30 8.86 12.26
C LEU A 65 -6.13 8.34 11.41
N THR A 66 -6.04 7.03 11.21
CA THR A 66 -5.03 6.43 10.34
C THR A 66 -5.29 6.77 8.89
N ALA A 67 -6.53 6.67 8.41
CA ALA A 67 -6.88 7.03 7.04
C ALA A 67 -6.53 8.49 6.73
N GLN A 68 -6.87 9.41 7.64
CA GLN A 68 -6.53 10.83 7.54
C GLN A 68 -5.01 11.06 7.55
N PHE A 69 -4.29 10.41 8.47
CA PHE A 69 -2.83 10.51 8.53
C PHE A 69 -2.18 10.01 7.23
N CYS A 70 -2.66 8.90 6.67
CA CYS A 70 -2.19 8.37 5.39
C CYS A 70 -2.59 9.23 4.18
N ASN A 71 -3.57 10.12 4.30
CA ASN A 71 -3.98 11.07 3.27
C ASN A 71 -3.40 12.49 3.47
N SER A 72 -2.53 12.66 4.47
CA SER A 72 -1.85 13.94 4.75
C SER A 72 -0.91 14.35 3.62
N GLU A 73 -0.78 15.65 3.36
CA GLU A 73 0.28 16.20 2.49
C GLU A 73 1.66 16.13 3.17
N GLU A 74 1.68 16.09 4.50
CA GLU A 74 2.88 16.00 5.33
C GLU A 74 2.78 14.76 6.22
N PHE A 75 3.40 13.68 5.78
CA PHE A 75 3.45 12.39 6.50
C PHE A 75 4.82 12.17 7.11
N TYR A 76 5.86 12.51 6.36
CA TYR A 76 7.26 12.63 6.76
C TYR A 76 7.83 13.89 6.07
N PRO A 77 8.92 14.52 6.53
CA PRO A 77 9.49 15.68 5.85
C PRO A 77 9.55 15.53 4.33
N GLU A 78 8.93 16.47 3.63
CA GLU A 78 8.85 16.54 2.16
C GLU A 78 8.19 15.30 1.51
N THR A 79 7.44 14.52 2.28
CA THR A 79 6.83 13.27 1.85
C THR A 79 5.36 13.20 2.22
N PRO A 80 4.44 13.16 1.23
CA PRO A 80 3.03 12.99 1.50
C PRO A 80 2.71 11.57 1.94
N GLY A 81 1.53 11.41 2.53
CA GLY A 81 1.01 10.13 2.95
C GLY A 81 0.72 9.22 1.75
N PRO A 82 0.71 7.90 1.95
CA PRO A 82 0.53 6.94 0.87
C PRO A 82 -0.80 7.09 0.11
N LEU A 83 -1.91 7.46 0.76
CA LEU A 83 -3.17 7.72 0.06
C LEU A 83 -3.11 9.02 -0.76
N HIS A 84 -2.50 10.06 -0.18
CA HIS A 84 -2.31 11.33 -0.88
C HIS A 84 -1.46 11.15 -2.14
N ALA A 85 -0.35 10.43 -2.04
CA ALA A 85 0.52 10.16 -3.17
C ALA A 85 -0.18 9.35 -4.27
N MET A 86 -0.99 8.33 -3.92
CA MET A 86 -1.76 7.56 -4.90
C MET A 86 -2.79 8.42 -5.63
N ARG A 87 -3.59 9.21 -4.91
CA ARG A 87 -4.70 9.95 -5.53
C ARG A 87 -4.24 11.10 -6.44
N HIS A 88 -3.00 11.55 -6.30
CA HIS A 88 -2.40 12.60 -7.12
C HIS A 88 -1.37 12.07 -8.14
N TRP A 89 -1.27 10.75 -8.28
CA TRP A 89 -0.41 10.15 -9.31
C TRP A 89 -1.02 10.35 -10.70
N ASP A 90 -0.20 10.67 -11.69
CA ASP A 90 -0.63 10.70 -13.10
C ASP A 90 -0.55 9.27 -13.67
N TYR A 91 -1.68 8.59 -13.63
CA TYR A 91 -1.79 7.22 -14.13
C TYR A 91 -1.89 7.12 -15.67
N ASP A 92 -1.95 8.26 -16.36
CA ASP A 92 -1.98 8.32 -17.83
C ASP A 92 -0.61 8.59 -18.43
N ASP A 93 0.43 8.74 -17.62
CA ASP A 93 1.81 8.83 -18.07
C ASP A 93 2.26 7.53 -18.75
N PRO A 94 2.45 7.52 -20.09
CA PRO A 94 2.77 6.29 -20.82
C PRO A 94 4.20 5.79 -20.55
N ALA A 95 5.03 6.57 -19.86
CA ALA A 95 6.37 6.13 -19.46
C ALA A 95 6.37 5.26 -18.20
N ILE A 96 5.23 5.18 -17.49
CA ILE A 96 5.14 4.48 -16.20
C ILE A 96 4.01 3.45 -16.24
N ASP A 97 4.39 2.17 -16.18
CA ASP A 97 3.43 1.09 -16.01
C ASP A 97 2.96 1.04 -14.55
N THR A 98 1.67 0.82 -14.34
CA THR A 98 1.10 0.63 -12.99
C THR A 98 0.73 -0.82 -12.79
N LEU A 99 1.22 -1.43 -11.69
CA LEU A 99 0.89 -2.80 -11.30
C LEU A 99 0.35 -2.84 -9.89
N ARG A 100 -0.61 -3.73 -9.64
CA ARG A 100 -1.15 -3.97 -8.31
C ARG A 100 -0.31 -5.03 -7.62
N ILE A 101 0.05 -4.82 -6.36
CA ILE A 101 0.77 -5.83 -5.56
C ILE A 101 -0.06 -7.12 -5.46
N GLU A 102 -1.39 -7.01 -5.48
CA GLU A 102 -2.32 -8.13 -5.46
C GLU A 102 -2.24 -9.03 -6.72
N GLU A 103 -1.65 -8.56 -7.82
CA GLU A 103 -1.45 -9.35 -9.05
C GLU A 103 -0.24 -10.29 -8.97
N GLY A 104 0.49 -10.24 -7.86
CA GLY A 104 1.60 -11.14 -7.59
C GLY A 104 2.92 -10.72 -8.23
N LEU A 105 4.00 -11.35 -7.75
CA LEU A 105 5.36 -11.04 -8.17
C LEU A 105 5.70 -11.56 -9.57
N ASP A 106 4.86 -12.44 -10.14
CA ASP A 106 4.99 -12.90 -11.52
C ASP A 106 4.89 -11.72 -12.49
N ARG A 107 3.92 -10.82 -12.28
CA ARG A 107 3.73 -9.62 -13.13
C ARG A 107 4.89 -8.64 -13.01
N LEU A 108 5.45 -8.49 -11.81
CA LEU A 108 6.66 -7.71 -11.59
C LEU A 108 7.86 -8.33 -12.33
N THR A 109 8.00 -9.65 -12.26
CA THR A 109 9.09 -10.37 -12.93
C THR A 109 8.98 -10.28 -14.45
N ASP A 110 7.77 -10.41 -14.99
CA ASP A 110 7.48 -10.20 -16.41
C ASP A 110 7.85 -8.78 -16.86
N PHE A 111 7.46 -7.76 -16.07
CA PHE A 111 7.85 -6.38 -16.32
C PHE A 111 9.37 -6.21 -16.35
N LEU A 112 10.07 -6.74 -15.35
CA LEU A 112 11.53 -6.61 -15.25
C LEU A 112 12.25 -7.35 -16.40
N ARG A 113 11.77 -8.53 -16.81
CA ARG A 113 12.30 -9.25 -17.97
C ARG A 113 12.13 -8.45 -19.25
N ALA A 114 10.93 -7.90 -19.48
CA ALA A 114 10.68 -7.07 -20.64
C ALA A 114 11.57 -5.81 -20.63
N ALA A 115 11.73 -5.17 -19.48
CA ALA A 115 12.52 -3.96 -19.32
C ALA A 115 14.03 -4.19 -19.53
N LEU A 116 14.56 -5.34 -19.10
CA LEU A 116 15.97 -5.69 -19.25
C LEU A 116 16.29 -6.29 -20.63
N GLY A 117 15.28 -6.77 -21.37
CA GLY A 117 15.46 -7.40 -22.67
C GLY A 117 16.51 -8.53 -22.63
N PRO A 118 17.42 -8.64 -23.62
CA PRO A 118 18.44 -9.68 -23.65
C PRO A 118 19.38 -9.72 -22.44
N ALA A 119 19.52 -8.59 -21.71
CA ALA A 119 20.33 -8.58 -20.49
C ALA A 119 19.66 -9.40 -19.36
N GLY A 120 18.32 -9.53 -19.39
CA GLY A 120 17.56 -10.34 -18.43
C GLY A 120 17.75 -11.85 -18.61
N ASP A 121 18.10 -12.31 -19.82
CA ASP A 121 18.33 -13.73 -20.13
C ASP A 121 19.60 -14.27 -19.46
N ALA A 122 20.56 -13.39 -19.16
CA ALA A 122 21.81 -13.74 -18.49
C ALA A 122 21.68 -13.76 -16.95
N LEU A 123 20.53 -13.35 -16.40
CA LEU A 123 20.31 -13.29 -14.95
C LEU A 123 19.73 -14.59 -14.41
N VAL A 124 20.14 -14.95 -13.20
CA VAL A 124 19.44 -15.97 -12.41
C VAL A 124 18.31 -15.27 -11.67
N TRP A 125 17.08 -15.50 -12.14
CA TRP A 125 15.88 -15.01 -11.49
C TRP A 125 15.62 -15.79 -10.19
N PRO A 126 15.27 -15.12 -9.09
CA PRO A 126 14.96 -15.82 -7.85
C PRO A 126 13.64 -16.60 -8.00
N ASP A 127 13.48 -17.65 -7.19
CA ASP A 127 12.22 -18.38 -7.11
C ASP A 127 11.18 -17.48 -6.42
N GLN A 128 10.04 -17.28 -7.07
CA GLN A 128 8.96 -16.45 -6.52
C GLN A 128 8.40 -17.04 -5.22
N ALA A 129 8.48 -18.37 -5.05
CA ALA A 129 8.09 -19.03 -3.83
C ALA A 129 8.89 -18.51 -2.62
N ASP A 130 10.12 -18.05 -2.79
CA ASP A 130 10.95 -17.50 -1.70
C ASP A 130 10.42 -16.17 -1.15
N PHE A 131 9.57 -15.48 -1.92
CA PHE A 131 8.93 -14.23 -1.52
C PHE A 131 7.45 -14.40 -1.19
N ALA A 132 6.94 -15.65 -1.17
CA ALA A 132 5.59 -15.93 -0.69
C ALA A 132 5.45 -15.52 0.78
N PHE A 133 4.25 -15.09 1.17
CA PHE A 133 3.96 -14.69 2.54
C PHE A 133 4.39 -15.78 3.54
N GLU A 134 4.12 -17.04 3.24
CA GLU A 134 4.46 -18.18 4.08
C GLU A 134 5.96 -18.31 4.36
N LYS A 135 6.78 -18.00 3.35
CA LYS A 135 8.25 -18.02 3.49
C LYS A 135 8.75 -16.81 4.26
N LEU A 136 8.22 -15.62 3.98
CA LEU A 136 8.64 -14.37 4.62
C LEU A 136 8.16 -14.26 6.07
N ALA A 137 6.93 -14.69 6.35
CA ALA A 137 6.29 -14.62 7.65
C ALA A 137 6.49 -15.89 8.50
N GLY A 138 6.92 -17.00 7.89
CA GLY A 138 7.08 -18.29 8.57
C GLY A 138 5.76 -18.92 9.01
N ARG A 139 4.62 -18.50 8.45
CA ARG A 139 3.27 -18.88 8.88
C ARG A 139 2.24 -18.75 7.77
N ARG A 140 1.06 -19.36 7.89
CA ARG A 140 0.07 -19.42 6.79
C ARG A 140 -0.63 -18.09 6.56
N ALA A 141 -0.97 -17.76 5.31
CA ALA A 141 -1.85 -16.63 5.03
C ALA A 141 -3.18 -16.78 5.80
N GLY A 142 -3.63 -15.69 6.43
CA GLY A 142 -4.78 -15.63 7.33
C GLY A 142 -4.46 -15.82 8.82
N GLU A 143 -3.32 -16.43 9.17
CA GLU A 143 -2.87 -16.46 10.58
C GLU A 143 -2.39 -15.06 10.97
N THR A 144 -2.88 -14.51 12.09
CA THR A 144 -2.58 -13.12 12.50
C THR A 144 -1.44 -13.03 13.51
N ASP A 145 -0.53 -12.07 13.31
CA ASP A 145 0.46 -11.64 14.31
C ASP A 145 0.51 -10.10 14.33
N ASP A 146 -0.01 -9.49 15.38
CA ASP A 146 -0.11 -8.04 15.53
C ASP A 146 1.25 -7.37 15.82
N ALA A 147 2.28 -8.13 16.15
CA ALA A 147 3.64 -7.63 16.34
C ALA A 147 4.47 -7.63 15.04
N SER A 148 4.01 -8.33 14.01
CA SER A 148 4.75 -8.50 12.75
C SER A 148 4.38 -7.47 11.69
N HIS A 149 5.34 -7.09 10.84
CA HIS A 149 5.07 -6.35 9.60
C HIS A 149 4.25 -7.19 8.60
N TYR A 150 4.45 -8.50 8.59
CA TYR A 150 3.66 -9.46 7.83
C TYR A 150 2.48 -9.93 8.70
N ARG A 151 1.47 -9.07 8.89
CA ARG A 151 0.43 -9.23 9.93
C ARG A 151 -0.62 -10.30 9.64
N THR A 152 -1.01 -10.53 8.39
CA THR A 152 -2.01 -11.55 8.05
C THR A 152 -1.80 -12.16 6.67
N GLY A 153 -1.31 -11.39 5.71
CA GLY A 153 -1.20 -11.86 4.31
C GLY A 153 -2.53 -11.95 3.57
N ASP A 154 -3.63 -11.59 4.23
CA ASP A 154 -4.97 -11.56 3.65
C ASP A 154 -5.21 -10.19 2.97
N ALA A 155 -5.39 -10.21 1.66
CA ALA A 155 -5.66 -9.03 0.84
C ALA A 155 -7.05 -8.43 1.09
N ASP A 156 -7.97 -9.22 1.63
CA ASP A 156 -9.38 -8.90 1.81
C ASP A 156 -9.80 -8.66 3.27
N ALA A 157 -8.86 -8.73 4.22
CA ALA A 157 -9.12 -8.50 5.64
C ALA A 157 -9.81 -7.15 5.94
N TRP A 158 -9.62 -6.14 5.09
CA TRP A 158 -10.29 -4.84 5.22
C TRP A 158 -11.82 -4.95 5.19
N LYS A 159 -12.38 -5.96 4.49
CA LYS A 159 -13.83 -6.18 4.38
C LYS A 159 -14.48 -6.49 5.72
N SER A 160 -13.77 -7.16 6.62
CA SER A 160 -14.29 -7.55 7.94
C SER A 160 -13.78 -6.64 9.07
N GLU A 161 -12.70 -5.90 8.84
CA GLU A 161 -12.03 -5.14 9.90
C GLU A 161 -12.21 -3.63 9.84
N LEU A 162 -12.41 -3.03 8.66
CA LEU A 162 -12.62 -1.59 8.56
C LEU A 162 -14.08 -1.24 8.84
N PRO A 163 -14.34 -0.26 9.74
CA PRO A 163 -15.67 0.30 9.92
C PRO A 163 -16.17 0.97 8.64
N ARG A 164 -17.49 1.01 8.49
CA ARG A 164 -18.17 1.61 7.33
C ARG A 164 -17.75 3.06 7.09
N GLU A 165 -17.60 3.84 8.16
CA GLU A 165 -17.19 5.25 8.06
C GLU A 165 -15.78 5.40 7.48
N VAL A 166 -14.87 4.51 7.86
CA VAL A 166 -13.49 4.49 7.34
C VAL A 166 -13.48 4.09 5.87
N ILE A 167 -14.27 3.08 5.49
CA ILE A 167 -14.45 2.68 4.09
C ILE A 167 -15.00 3.86 3.28
N GLY A 168 -16.04 4.53 3.77
CA GLY A 168 -16.65 5.69 3.12
C GLY A 168 -15.65 6.84 2.92
N TYR A 169 -14.83 7.13 3.93
CA TYR A 169 -13.75 8.12 3.80
C TYR A 169 -12.75 7.75 2.70
N VAL A 170 -12.23 6.52 2.71
CA VAL A 170 -11.23 6.08 1.71
C VAL A 170 -11.83 6.04 0.31
N VAL A 171 -13.08 5.59 0.15
CA VAL A 171 -13.78 5.60 -1.14
C VAL A 171 -13.98 7.03 -1.64
N GLY A 172 -14.33 7.98 -0.77
CA GLY A 172 -14.46 9.39 -1.13
C GLY A 172 -13.15 10.01 -1.62
N GLU A 173 -12.04 9.73 -0.93
CA GLU A 173 -10.73 10.33 -1.23
C GLU A 173 -10.00 9.64 -2.39
N CYS A 174 -10.10 8.31 -2.48
CA CYS A 174 -9.36 7.48 -3.44
C CYS A 174 -10.27 6.89 -4.53
N GLY A 175 -11.48 7.43 -4.73
CA GLY A 175 -12.49 6.88 -5.64
C GLY A 175 -11.98 6.62 -7.05
N GLY A 176 -11.23 7.57 -7.64
CA GLY A 176 -10.66 7.40 -8.98
C GLY A 176 -9.62 6.27 -9.08
N VAL A 177 -8.82 6.06 -8.02
CA VAL A 177 -7.87 4.92 -7.96
C VAL A 177 -8.63 3.61 -7.85
N LEU A 178 -9.66 3.57 -7.00
CA LEU A 178 -10.49 2.38 -6.82
C LEU A 178 -11.27 2.01 -8.08
N GLU A 179 -11.88 2.98 -8.75
CA GLU A 179 -12.61 2.76 -10.00
C GLU A 179 -11.71 2.17 -11.10
N ARG A 180 -10.49 2.71 -11.22
CA ARG A 180 -9.55 2.29 -12.27
C ARG A 180 -8.89 0.94 -11.99
N PHE A 181 -8.50 0.67 -10.75
CA PHE A 181 -7.62 -0.47 -10.42
C PHE A 181 -8.24 -1.50 -9.47
N TYR A 182 -9.29 -1.13 -8.73
CA TYR A 182 -9.94 -1.99 -7.74
C TYR A 182 -11.48 -1.93 -7.82
N PRO A 183 -12.09 -2.07 -9.02
CA PRO A 183 -13.54 -1.94 -9.18
C PRO A 183 -14.31 -2.96 -8.33
N GLU A 184 -13.74 -4.13 -8.07
CA GLU A 184 -14.31 -5.14 -7.17
C GLU A 184 -14.40 -4.67 -5.72
N SER A 185 -13.45 -3.85 -5.28
CA SER A 185 -13.45 -3.28 -3.92
C SER A 185 -14.48 -2.16 -3.81
N LEU A 186 -14.62 -1.35 -4.87
CA LEU A 186 -15.62 -0.30 -4.94
C LEU A 186 -17.04 -0.88 -4.97
N ASP A 187 -17.29 -1.92 -5.76
CA ASP A 187 -18.56 -2.64 -5.78
C ASP A 187 -18.91 -3.26 -4.42
N TRP A 188 -17.92 -3.87 -3.75
CA TRP A 188 -18.14 -4.40 -2.41
C TRP A 188 -18.50 -3.29 -1.42
N ALA A 189 -17.77 -2.17 -1.44
CA ALA A 189 -18.01 -1.04 -0.55
C ALA A 189 -19.39 -0.40 -0.76
N GLY A 190 -19.91 -0.38 -1.99
CA GLY A 190 -21.25 0.12 -2.30
C GLY A 190 -22.40 -0.75 -1.76
N ARG A 191 -22.12 -1.98 -1.35
CA ARG A 191 -23.12 -2.94 -0.82
C ARG A 191 -23.26 -2.93 0.70
N VAL A 192 -22.32 -2.31 1.42
CA VAL A 192 -22.24 -2.33 2.89
C VAL A 192 -22.58 -1.00 3.54
#